data_AF-A0A958D036-F1
#
_entry.id   AF-A0A958D036-F1
#
_cell.length_a   1.000
_cell.length_b   1.000
_cell.length_c   1.000
_cell.angle_alpha   90.00
_cell.angle_beta   90.00
_cell.angle_gamma   90.00
#
_symmetry.space_group_name_H-M   'P 1'
#
loop_
_entity.id
_entity.type
_entity.pdbx_description
1 polymer ?
#
loop_
_entity_poly.entity_id
_entity_poly.type
_entity_poly.pdbx_seq_one_letter_code
_entity_poly.pdbx_strand_id
1 'polypeptide(L)'
;VAAFVPTSRALSWQLTDGDGMGVVRERYWLTFQPGEIRVCTSCHGLSEFDQAGNGPPQNTPAALVQLLGWWSCPDFDGSGAVDAADLTTIASQWGQASSDPHYDRDGDGQITVVDVMLVASRWGEVCSG
;
A
#
# COMPACT_ATOMS: atom_id res chain seq x y z
N VAL A 1 7.77 7.95 -4.33
CA VAL A 1 6.32 7.94 -4.02
C VAL A 1 5.75 6.57 -4.35
N ALA A 2 4.74 6.13 -3.60
CA ALA A 2 3.89 4.98 -3.92
C ALA A 2 2.44 5.35 -3.58
N ALA A 3 1.45 4.76 -4.25
CA ALA A 3 0.04 5.04 -3.99
C ALA A 3 -0.84 3.86 -4.38
N PHE A 4 -1.96 3.69 -3.68
CA PHE A 4 -3.08 2.90 -4.18
C PHE A 4 -3.79 3.66 -5.31
N VAL A 5 -4.20 2.93 -6.32
CA VAL A 5 -4.91 3.49 -7.47
C VAL A 5 -6.17 2.68 -7.78
N PRO A 6 -7.22 3.30 -8.32
CA PRO A 6 -8.42 2.57 -8.74
C PRO A 6 -8.10 1.50 -9.79
N THR A 7 -8.65 0.31 -9.60
CA THR A 7 -8.57 -0.78 -10.58
C THR A 7 -9.55 -0.52 -11.72
N SER A 8 -9.25 -1.05 -12.91
CA SER A 8 -10.14 -0.94 -14.09
C SER A 8 -10.55 0.51 -14.41
N ARG A 9 -9.64 1.46 -14.17
CA ARG A 9 -9.76 2.87 -14.52
C ARG A 9 -8.53 3.31 -15.30
N ALA A 10 -8.74 4.22 -16.24
CA ALA A 10 -7.66 4.83 -16.98
C ALA A 10 -6.93 5.81 -16.06
N LEU A 11 -5.63 5.61 -15.89
CA LEU A 11 -4.78 6.46 -15.07
C LEU A 11 -3.72 7.10 -15.94
N SER A 12 -3.42 8.35 -15.63
CA SER A 12 -2.27 9.09 -16.16
C SER A 12 -1.48 9.65 -14.98
N TRP A 13 -0.17 9.51 -15.02
CA TRP A 13 0.75 10.20 -14.10
C TRP A 13 1.76 11.00 -14.92
N GLN A 14 2.36 12.02 -14.30
CA GLN A 14 3.39 12.85 -14.90
C GLN A 14 4.54 13.04 -13.92
N LEU A 15 5.77 13.03 -14.42
CA LEU A 15 6.94 13.44 -13.66
C LEU A 15 7.13 14.94 -13.82
N THR A 16 7.25 15.67 -12.71
CA THR A 16 7.46 17.13 -12.69
C THR A 16 8.79 17.47 -12.02
N ASP A 17 9.32 18.66 -12.34
CA ASP A 17 10.46 19.24 -11.65
C ASP A 17 10.02 19.96 -10.36
N GLY A 18 10.97 20.60 -9.68
CA GLY A 18 10.69 21.33 -8.44
C GLY A 18 9.73 22.52 -8.60
N ASP A 19 9.58 23.05 -9.81
CA ASP A 19 8.67 24.15 -10.15
C ASP A 19 7.31 23.64 -10.68
N GLY A 20 7.11 22.31 -10.70
CA GLY A 20 5.88 21.67 -11.17
C GLY A 20 5.79 21.53 -12.70
N MET A 21 6.84 21.85 -13.45
CA MET A 21 6.86 21.66 -14.90
C MET A 21 7.16 20.20 -15.26
N GLY A 22 6.44 19.66 -16.25
CA GLY A 22 6.61 18.26 -16.67
C GLY A 22 7.99 17.98 -17.28
N VAL A 23 8.73 17.05 -16.67
CA VAL A 23 10.09 16.62 -17.08
C VAL A 23 10.02 15.56 -18.18
N VAL A 24 9.07 14.62 -18.07
CA VAL A 24 8.77 13.62 -19.10
C VAL A 24 7.34 13.86 -19.59
N ARG A 25 7.20 14.11 -20.89
CA ARG A 25 5.90 14.39 -21.55
C ARG A 25 5.23 13.13 -22.11
N GLU A 26 5.58 11.98 -21.57
CA GLU A 26 5.00 10.71 -21.97
C GLU A 26 3.76 10.43 -21.14
N ARG A 27 2.59 10.59 -21.76
CA ARG A 27 1.30 10.32 -21.11
C ARG A 27 0.87 8.91 -21.45
N TYR A 28 1.16 7.98 -20.54
CA TYR A 28 0.65 6.64 -20.62
C TYR A 28 -0.75 6.56 -20.03
N TRP A 29 -1.63 5.83 -20.73
CA TRP A 29 -2.91 5.39 -20.21
C TRP A 29 -2.73 3.94 -19.79
N LEU A 30 -2.64 3.70 -18.48
CA LEU A 30 -2.62 2.35 -17.94
C LEU A 30 -3.92 2.05 -17.20
N THR A 31 -4.31 0.78 -17.25
CA THR A 31 -5.31 0.19 -16.38
C THR A 31 -4.61 -0.85 -15.50
N PHE A 32 -5.05 -0.97 -14.25
CA PHE A 32 -4.55 -1.96 -13.29
C PHE A 32 -5.64 -3.00 -13.01
N GLN A 33 -5.23 -4.26 -12.87
CA GLN A 33 -6.08 -5.32 -12.32
C GLN A 33 -6.13 -5.23 -10.79
N PRO A 34 -7.19 -5.75 -10.14
CA PRO A 34 -7.19 -5.94 -8.69
C PRO A 34 -5.95 -6.72 -8.22
N GLY A 35 -5.25 -6.16 -7.23
CA GLY A 35 -4.01 -6.73 -6.67
C GLY A 35 -2.75 -6.55 -7.53
N GLU A 36 -2.83 -5.88 -8.69
CA GLU A 36 -1.65 -5.61 -9.51
C GLU A 36 -0.75 -4.56 -8.87
N ILE A 37 0.53 -4.90 -8.65
CA ILE A 37 1.55 -3.97 -8.17
C ILE A 37 2.53 -3.69 -9.31
N ARG A 38 2.75 -2.41 -9.62
CA ARG A 38 3.82 -1.97 -10.52
C ARG A 38 4.86 -1.17 -9.75
N VAL A 39 6.11 -1.64 -9.79
CA VAL A 39 7.26 -0.97 -9.18
C VAL A 39 8.22 -0.67 -10.31
N CYS A 40 8.39 0.60 -10.67
CA CYS A 40 9.36 0.96 -11.71
C CYS A 40 10.57 1.64 -11.07
N THR A 41 11.74 1.10 -11.39
CA THR A 41 12.84 1.97 -11.86
C THR A 41 13.06 1.80 -13.37
N SER A 42 12.56 0.70 -13.96
CA SER A 42 12.37 0.51 -15.40
C SER A 42 11.16 -0.38 -15.63
N CYS A 43 10.15 0.12 -16.34
CA CYS A 43 8.92 -0.63 -16.58
C CYS A 43 9.08 -1.77 -17.63
N HIS A 44 10.27 -1.94 -18.22
CA HIS A 44 10.60 -3.00 -19.19
C HIS A 44 11.94 -3.71 -18.92
N GLY A 45 12.51 -3.58 -17.72
CA GLY A 45 13.89 -4.02 -17.46
C GLY A 45 14.90 -3.09 -18.13
N LEU A 46 16.11 -2.99 -17.56
CA LEU A 46 17.19 -2.25 -18.22
C LEU A 46 17.94 -3.23 -19.12
N SER A 47 18.31 -2.79 -20.32
CA SER A 47 19.26 -3.56 -21.14
C SER A 47 20.63 -3.58 -20.47
N GLU A 48 21.15 -2.40 -20.11
CA GLU A 48 22.41 -2.23 -19.34
C GLU A 48 22.32 -0.99 -18.43
N PHE A 49 21.84 0.14 -18.96
CA PHE A 49 21.66 1.41 -18.26
C PHE A 49 20.26 2.01 -18.45
N ASP A 50 19.83 2.84 -17.51
CA ASP A 50 18.61 3.66 -17.60
C ASP A 50 18.81 4.92 -18.47
N GLN A 51 17.75 5.73 -18.61
CA GLN A 51 17.79 6.97 -19.41
C GLN A 51 18.76 8.04 -18.86
N ALA A 52 19.19 7.90 -17.61
CA ALA A 52 20.18 8.76 -16.97
C ALA A 52 21.58 8.12 -16.90
N GLY A 53 21.77 6.95 -17.51
CA GLY A 53 23.04 6.22 -17.53
C GLY A 53 23.35 5.42 -16.26
N ASN A 54 22.37 5.24 -15.36
CA ASN A 54 22.56 4.42 -14.16
C ASN A 54 22.35 2.94 -14.48
N GLY A 55 23.06 2.05 -13.78
CA GLY A 55 22.79 0.62 -13.85
C GLY A 55 21.48 0.21 -13.15
N PRO A 56 21.20 -1.10 -13.02
CA PRO A 56 20.05 -1.60 -12.29
C PRO A 56 19.93 -1.01 -10.89
N PRO A 57 18.70 -0.71 -10.42
CA PRO A 57 18.49 -0.22 -9.07
C PRO A 57 18.99 -1.25 -8.06
N GLN A 58 19.77 -0.78 -7.08
CA GLN A 58 20.26 -1.61 -5.97
C GLN A 58 19.49 -1.34 -4.68
N ASN A 59 18.75 -0.23 -4.62
CA ASN A 59 18.04 0.21 -3.43
C ASN A 59 16.64 -0.41 -3.33
N THR A 60 16.23 -0.72 -2.10
CA THR A 60 14.86 -1.13 -1.78
C THR A 60 13.87 -0.03 -2.18
N PRO A 61 12.68 -0.37 -2.73
CA PRO A 61 11.62 0.60 -3.02
C PRO A 61 10.97 1.09 -1.71
N ALA A 62 11.66 1.97 -0.99
CA ALA A 62 11.26 2.41 0.35
C ALA A 62 9.82 2.96 0.42
N ALA A 63 9.40 3.71 -0.60
CA ALA A 63 8.03 4.23 -0.65
C ALA A 63 6.96 3.13 -0.75
N LEU A 64 7.24 2.02 -1.44
CA LEU A 64 6.32 0.88 -1.48
C LEU A 64 6.28 0.18 -0.12
N VAL A 65 7.44 -0.03 0.50
CA VAL A 65 7.52 -0.65 1.83
C VAL A 65 6.74 0.18 2.86
N GLN A 66 6.88 1.50 2.83
CA GLN A 66 6.13 2.42 3.69
C GLN A 66 4.62 2.32 3.44
N LEU A 67 4.19 2.38 2.17
CA LEU A 67 2.77 2.27 1.82
C LEU A 67 2.15 0.95 2.31
N LEU A 68 2.85 -0.18 2.13
CA LEU A 68 2.38 -1.49 2.57
C LEU A 68 2.42 -1.64 4.09
N GLY A 69 3.42 -1.07 4.75
CA GLY A 69 3.51 -1.03 6.21
C GLY A 69 2.32 -0.28 6.81
N TRP A 70 2.05 0.93 6.31
CA TRP A 70 0.87 1.69 6.69
C TRP A 70 -0.43 0.94 6.39
N TRP A 71 -0.61 0.41 5.17
CA TRP A 71 -1.85 -0.28 4.78
C TRP A 71 -2.15 -1.55 5.57
N SER A 72 -1.11 -2.28 5.97
CA SER A 72 -1.26 -3.50 6.78
C SER A 72 -1.34 -3.22 8.28
N CYS A 73 -1.07 -1.99 8.73
CA CYS A 73 -1.15 -1.60 10.13
C CYS A 73 -2.62 -1.61 10.61
N PRO A 74 -2.95 -2.26 11.73
CA PRO A 74 -4.32 -2.32 12.23
C PRO A 74 -4.68 -1.08 13.06
N ASP A 75 -4.59 0.09 12.43
CA ASP A 75 -5.02 1.40 12.96
C ASP A 75 -6.32 1.78 12.25
N PHE A 76 -7.44 1.39 12.85
CA PHE A 76 -8.77 1.53 12.27
C PHE A 76 -9.34 2.94 12.43
N ASP A 77 -8.88 3.69 13.44
CA ASP A 77 -9.36 5.05 13.71
C ASP A 77 -8.45 6.15 13.15
N GLY A 78 -7.28 5.78 12.61
CA GLY A 78 -6.33 6.67 11.96
C GLY A 78 -5.55 7.53 12.96
N SER A 79 -5.45 7.11 14.22
CA SER A 79 -4.74 7.82 15.28
C SER A 79 -3.22 7.78 15.13
N GLY A 80 -2.69 6.88 14.30
CA GLY A 80 -1.27 6.66 14.06
C GLY A 80 -0.63 5.63 15.01
N ALA A 81 -1.41 4.96 15.86
CA ALA A 81 -0.92 3.95 16.78
C ALA A 81 -1.95 2.83 16.97
N VAL A 82 -1.46 1.59 17.14
CA VAL A 82 -2.34 0.45 17.45
C VAL A 82 -2.63 0.43 18.95
N ASP A 83 -3.87 0.71 19.34
CA ASP A 83 -4.26 0.81 20.76
C ASP A 83 -5.66 0.23 21.09
N ALA A 84 -6.23 0.67 22.22
CA ALA A 84 -7.51 0.17 22.71
C ALA A 84 -8.68 0.50 21.78
N ALA A 85 -8.60 1.62 21.06
CA ALA A 85 -9.62 2.04 20.11
C ALA A 85 -9.68 1.06 18.93
N ASP A 86 -8.53 0.57 18.46
CA ASP A 86 -8.44 -0.42 17.39
C ASP A 86 -9.01 -1.77 17.79
N LEU A 87 -8.66 -2.25 18.99
CA LEU A 87 -9.24 -3.47 19.55
C LEU A 87 -10.76 -3.37 19.69
N THR A 88 -11.26 -2.21 20.12
CA THR A 88 -12.70 -1.98 20.25
C THR A 88 -13.37 -1.97 18.87
N THR A 89 -12.71 -1.39 17.87
CA THR A 89 -13.23 -1.32 16.50
C THR A 89 -13.35 -2.71 15.89
N ILE A 90 -12.30 -3.53 15.93
CA ILE A 90 -12.38 -4.89 15.38
C ILE A 90 -13.33 -5.79 16.18
N ALA A 91 -13.34 -5.68 17.52
CA ALA A 91 -14.26 -6.46 18.36
C ALA A 91 -15.73 -6.10 18.11
N SER A 92 -16.04 -4.88 17.67
CA SER A 92 -17.40 -4.50 17.28
C SER A 92 -17.92 -5.26 16.04
N GLN A 93 -17.02 -5.82 15.24
CA GLN A 93 -17.34 -6.59 14.04
C GLN A 93 -17.40 -8.11 14.29
N TRP A 94 -17.30 -8.55 15.54
CA TRP A 94 -17.22 -9.96 15.90
C TRP A 94 -18.38 -10.80 15.34
N GLY A 95 -18.02 -11.95 14.76
CA GLY A 95 -18.98 -12.92 14.23
C GLY A 95 -19.58 -12.53 12.88
N GLN A 96 -19.13 -11.41 12.29
CA GLN A 96 -19.51 -11.06 10.92
C GLN A 96 -18.66 -11.83 9.92
N ALA A 97 -19.27 -12.20 8.79
CA ALA A 97 -18.53 -12.64 7.62
C ALA A 97 -17.93 -11.43 6.92
N SER A 98 -16.64 -11.49 6.59
CA SER A 98 -15.91 -10.44 5.90
C SER A 98 -14.86 -11.08 5.00
N SER A 99 -14.60 -10.47 3.86
CA SER A 99 -13.42 -10.79 3.03
C SER A 99 -12.47 -9.60 2.94
N ASP A 100 -12.72 -8.58 3.76
CA ASP A 100 -11.90 -7.38 3.81
C ASP A 100 -10.69 -7.67 4.72
N PRO A 101 -9.46 -7.68 4.19
CA PRO A 101 -8.25 -7.98 4.94
C PRO A 101 -7.92 -6.93 6.02
N HIS A 102 -8.66 -5.84 6.11
CA HIS A 102 -8.62 -4.95 7.27
C HIS A 102 -9.27 -5.58 8.50
N TYR A 103 -10.36 -6.33 8.34
CA TYR A 103 -11.10 -6.93 9.45
C TYR A 103 -10.91 -8.46 9.55
N ASP A 104 -10.88 -9.16 8.42
CA ASP A 104 -10.57 -10.60 8.31
C ASP A 104 -9.07 -10.77 8.02
N ARG A 105 -8.28 -10.85 9.09
CA ARG A 105 -6.83 -10.70 9.08
C ARG A 105 -6.10 -12.01 8.78
N ASP A 106 -6.74 -13.15 9.02
CA ASP A 106 -6.20 -14.45 8.60
C ASP A 106 -6.78 -14.95 7.26
N GLY A 107 -7.82 -14.28 6.75
CA GLY A 107 -8.38 -14.50 5.42
C GLY A 107 -9.31 -15.71 5.34
N ASP A 108 -9.88 -16.14 6.46
CA ASP A 108 -10.76 -17.31 6.54
C ASP A 108 -12.24 -17.01 6.20
N GLY A 109 -12.57 -15.73 6.00
CA GLY A 109 -13.89 -15.25 5.65
C GLY A 109 -14.77 -14.85 6.85
N GLN A 110 -14.25 -14.92 8.09
CA GLN A 110 -14.99 -14.60 9.31
C GLN A 110 -14.16 -13.76 10.29
N ILE A 111 -14.80 -12.80 10.94
CA ILE A 111 -14.16 -12.01 11.99
C ILE A 111 -14.36 -12.74 13.33
N THR A 112 -13.28 -13.32 13.84
CA THR A 112 -13.25 -14.14 15.04
C THR A 112 -12.23 -13.64 16.06
N VAL A 113 -11.98 -14.45 17.10
CA VAL A 113 -10.93 -14.18 18.08
C VAL A 113 -9.54 -14.09 17.44
N VAL A 114 -9.32 -14.81 16.34
CA VAL A 114 -8.01 -14.86 15.69
C VAL A 114 -7.67 -13.47 15.14
N ASP A 115 -8.62 -12.80 14.51
CA ASP A 115 -8.43 -11.47 13.94
C ASP A 115 -8.15 -10.42 15.02
N VAL A 116 -8.93 -10.46 16.11
CA VAL A 116 -8.70 -9.58 17.27
C VAL A 116 -7.32 -9.82 17.87
N MET A 117 -6.89 -11.09 17.98
CA MET A 117 -5.55 -11.42 18.47
C MET A 117 -4.44 -10.96 17.52
N LEU A 118 -4.67 -10.96 16.20
CA LEU A 118 -3.73 -10.43 15.22
C LEU A 118 -3.57 -8.90 15.37
N VAL A 119 -4.63 -8.17 15.70
CA VAL A 119 -4.54 -6.73 16.06
C VAL A 119 -3.79 -6.55 17.39
N ALA A 120 -4.19 -7.28 18.43
CA ALA A 120 -3.57 -7.19 19.75
C ALA A 120 -2.07 -7.53 19.73
N SER A 121 -1.63 -8.42 18.84
CA SER A 121 -0.22 -8.77 18.67
C SER A 121 0.66 -7.59 18.23
N ARG A 122 0.03 -6.53 17.70
CA ARG A 122 0.68 -5.30 17.21
C ARG A 122 0.48 -4.11 18.15
N TRP A 123 0.05 -4.34 19.39
CA TRP A 123 -0.19 -3.29 20.37
C TRP A 123 1.02 -2.33 20.51
N GLY A 124 0.75 -1.03 20.39
CA GLY A 124 1.76 0.02 20.48
C GLY A 124 2.63 0.19 19.22
N GLU A 125 2.36 -0.53 18.14
CA GLU A 125 2.98 -0.28 16.84
C GLU A 125 2.57 1.12 16.35
N VAL A 126 3.54 1.88 15.82
CA VAL A 126 3.30 3.21 15.25
C VAL A 126 3.07 3.07 13.75
N CYS A 127 1.91 3.53 13.29
CA CYS A 127 1.51 3.48 11.89
C CYS A 127 1.86 4.81 11.20
N SER A 128 3.13 4.98 10.80
CA SER A 128 3.56 6.18 10.07
C SER A 128 3.29 6.04 8.57
N GLY A 129 2.46 6.94 8.01
CA GLY A 129 2.24 7.10 6.57
C GLY A 129 3.30 7.96 5.87
#